data_AF-A0A7S3Z875-F1
#
_entry.id   AF-A0A7S3Z875-F1
#
_cell.length_a   1.000
_cell.length_b   1.000
_cell.length_c   1.000
_cell.angle_alpha   90.00
_cell.angle_beta   90.00
_cell.angle_gamma   90.00
#
_symmetry.space_group_name_H-M   'P 1'
#
loop_
_entity.id
_entity.type
_entity.pdbx_description
1 polymer ?
#
loop_
_entity_poly.entity_id
_entity_poly.type
_entity_poly.pdbx_seq_one_letter_code
_entity_poly.pdbx_strand_id
1 'polypeptide(L)'
;HQKKSIRKEACWTVSNITAGNNAQVGAVIKANLIPPLVNIMSKAEFDVKKEACWAIANALSGGTAQQKDFLISQGIVDPLSQIMKTNLDPKIVLVALDALEQCLRHGKEYSFKYNGENKVSDFLEECGGLDIIEELQRHDNEEIYEKT
;
A
#
# COMPACT_ATOMS: atom_id res chain seq x y z
N HIS A 1 11.01 -14.54 -9.40
CA HIS A 1 12.22 -15.37 -9.20
C HIS A 1 12.00 -16.35 -8.05
N GLN A 2 12.54 -17.57 -8.10
CA GLN A 2 12.30 -18.60 -7.06
C GLN A 2 13.01 -18.32 -5.73
N LYS A 3 14.23 -17.76 -5.77
CA LYS A 3 14.99 -17.41 -4.54
C LYS A 3 14.36 -16.23 -3.80
N LYS A 4 13.98 -16.46 -2.53
CA LYS A 4 13.40 -15.46 -1.60
C LYS A 4 14.31 -14.25 -1.41
N SER A 5 15.61 -14.45 -1.16
CA SER A 5 16.57 -13.36 -0.94
C SER A 5 16.63 -12.39 -2.13
N ILE A 6 16.66 -12.93 -3.37
CA ILE A 6 16.66 -12.10 -4.58
C ILE A 6 15.37 -11.29 -4.70
N ARG A 7 14.20 -11.89 -4.41
CA ARG A 7 12.93 -11.14 -4.42
C ARG A 7 12.92 -10.01 -3.38
N LYS A 8 13.43 -10.29 -2.17
CA LYS A 8 13.53 -9.31 -1.09
C LYS A 8 14.41 -8.13 -1.50
N GLU A 9 15.65 -8.40 -1.92
CA GLU A 9 16.61 -7.36 -2.35
C GLU A 9 16.09 -6.57 -3.56
N ALA A 10 15.39 -7.22 -4.50
CA ALA A 10 14.76 -6.55 -5.62
C ALA A 10 13.64 -5.59 -5.15
N CYS A 11 12.76 -6.03 -4.26
CA CYS A 11 11.70 -5.17 -3.72
C CYS A 11 12.29 -4.00 -2.90
N TRP A 12 13.31 -4.27 -2.10
CA TRP A 12 14.04 -3.26 -1.34
C TRP A 12 14.74 -2.24 -2.25
N THR A 13 15.32 -2.69 -3.37
CA THR A 13 15.91 -1.79 -4.36
C THR A 13 14.84 -0.89 -5.00
N VAL A 14 13.69 -1.46 -5.35
CA VAL A 14 12.57 -0.69 -5.92
C VAL A 14 12.00 0.30 -4.90
N SER A 15 11.91 -0.08 -3.62
CA SER A 15 11.40 0.81 -2.58
C SER A 15 12.25 2.08 -2.41
N ASN A 16 13.57 1.95 -2.53
CA ASN A 16 14.52 3.07 -2.54
C ASN A 16 14.34 3.97 -3.77
N ILE A 17 14.00 3.42 -4.94
CA ILE A 17 13.71 4.22 -6.14
C ILE A 17 12.41 4.99 -5.97
N THR A 18 11.36 4.34 -5.46
CA THR A 18 10.05 4.98 -5.23
C THR A 18 10.06 5.99 -4.08
N ALA A 19 11.05 5.95 -3.19
CA ALA A 19 11.27 6.97 -2.16
C ALA A 19 11.83 8.29 -2.73
N GLY A 20 12.20 8.29 -4.01
CA GLY A 20 12.67 9.47 -4.72
C GLY A 20 11.54 10.42 -5.16
N ASN A 21 11.80 11.18 -6.24
CA ASN A 21 10.83 12.12 -6.78
C ASN A 21 9.77 11.46 -7.69
N ASN A 22 8.76 12.23 -8.07
CA ASN A 22 7.66 11.78 -8.93
C ASN A 22 8.12 11.24 -10.30
N ALA A 23 9.27 11.66 -10.84
CA ALA A 23 9.82 11.13 -12.08
C ALA A 23 10.38 9.72 -11.87
N GLN A 24 10.99 9.45 -10.72
CA GLN A 24 11.46 8.11 -10.32
C GLN A 24 10.28 7.17 -10.08
N VAL A 25 9.23 7.62 -9.39
CA VAL A 25 7.96 6.87 -9.28
C VAL A 25 7.38 6.58 -10.66
N GLY A 26 7.36 7.59 -11.53
CA GLY A 26 6.91 7.44 -12.92
C GLY A 26 7.74 6.44 -13.73
N ALA A 27 9.04 6.33 -13.48
CA ALA A 27 9.90 5.35 -14.13
C ALA A 27 9.56 3.91 -13.68
N VAL A 28 9.28 3.70 -12.39
CA VAL A 28 8.84 2.40 -11.86
C VAL A 28 7.50 1.97 -12.46
N ILE A 29 6.55 2.91 -12.59
CA ILE A 29 5.26 2.67 -13.25
C ILE A 29 5.47 2.31 -14.73
N LYS A 30 6.27 3.09 -15.46
CA LYS A 30 6.57 2.84 -16.88
C LYS A 30 7.28 1.51 -17.12
N ALA A 31 8.09 1.06 -16.16
CA ALA A 31 8.75 -0.24 -16.20
C ALA A 31 7.81 -1.43 -15.86
N ASN A 32 6.51 -1.16 -15.65
CA ASN A 32 5.49 -2.16 -15.33
C ASN A 32 5.81 -2.97 -14.06
N LEU A 33 6.39 -2.32 -13.06
CA LEU A 33 6.78 -2.97 -11.80
C LEU A 33 5.65 -3.01 -10.76
N ILE A 34 4.58 -2.22 -10.94
CA ILE A 34 3.46 -2.19 -9.99
C ILE A 34 2.73 -3.53 -9.90
N PRO A 35 2.23 -4.14 -11.00
CA PRO A 35 1.49 -5.41 -10.87
C PRO A 35 2.30 -6.54 -10.21
N PRO A 36 3.61 -6.72 -10.51
CA PRO A 36 4.46 -7.65 -9.77
C PRO A 36 4.56 -7.35 -8.27
N LEU A 37 4.70 -6.09 -7.87
CA LEU A 37 4.75 -5.69 -6.46
C LEU A 37 3.44 -6.01 -5.73
N VAL A 38 2.30 -5.71 -6.35
CA VAL A 38 0.96 -6.05 -5.82
C VAL A 38 0.84 -7.56 -5.60
N ASN A 39 1.19 -8.36 -6.60
CA ASN A 39 1.15 -9.83 -6.48
C ASN A 39 2.11 -10.36 -5.39
N ILE A 40 3.26 -9.71 -5.18
CA ILE A 40 4.19 -10.04 -4.09
C ILE A 40 3.57 -9.74 -2.74
N MET A 41 2.94 -8.57 -2.55
CA MET A 41 2.25 -8.21 -1.30
C MET A 41 1.16 -9.22 -0.93
N SER A 42 0.43 -9.74 -1.92
CA SER A 42 -0.60 -10.76 -1.67
C SER A 42 -0.01 -12.15 -1.35
N LYS A 43 0.98 -12.62 -2.13
CA LYS A 43 1.34 -14.06 -2.17
C LYS A 43 2.70 -14.43 -1.59
N ALA A 44 3.62 -13.47 -1.41
CA ALA A 44 4.97 -13.79 -0.96
C ALA A 44 5.06 -14.04 0.56
N GLU A 45 6.21 -14.48 1.02
CA GLU A 45 6.51 -14.60 2.44
C GLU A 45 6.61 -13.22 3.09
N PHE A 46 6.30 -13.12 4.38
CA PHE A 46 6.20 -11.87 5.12
C PHE A 46 7.40 -10.93 4.91
N ASP A 47 8.63 -11.44 5.01
CA ASP A 47 9.85 -10.63 4.81
C ASP A 47 9.94 -9.96 3.42
N VAL A 48 9.34 -10.57 2.40
CA VAL A 48 9.32 -10.01 1.03
C VAL A 48 8.13 -9.06 0.88
N LYS A 49 6.98 -9.39 1.50
CA LYS A 49 5.80 -8.51 1.52
C LYS A 49 6.13 -7.14 2.12
N LYS A 50 6.92 -7.10 3.20
CA LYS A 50 7.34 -5.85 3.84
C LYS A 50 8.04 -4.91 2.85
N GLU A 51 8.99 -5.41 2.09
CA GLU A 51 9.73 -4.60 1.13
C GLU A 51 8.84 -4.11 -0.03
N ALA A 52 7.91 -4.95 -0.49
CA ALA A 52 6.95 -4.56 -1.52
C ALA A 52 5.95 -3.50 -1.00
N CYS A 53 5.52 -3.62 0.25
CA CYS A 53 4.68 -2.63 0.92
C CYS A 53 5.39 -1.27 1.02
N TRP A 54 6.66 -1.26 1.41
CA TRP A 54 7.47 -0.03 1.41
C TRP A 54 7.53 0.62 0.03
N ALA A 55 7.70 -0.18 -1.04
CA ALA A 55 7.73 0.36 -2.39
C ALA A 55 6.41 1.02 -2.80
N ILE A 56 5.26 0.41 -2.46
CA ILE A 56 3.95 1.00 -2.75
C ILE A 56 3.67 2.23 -1.89
N ALA A 57 3.97 2.18 -0.59
CA ALA A 57 3.79 3.31 0.33
C ALA A 57 4.62 4.53 -0.11
N ASN A 58 5.89 4.31 -0.49
CA ASN A 58 6.75 5.37 -1.01
C ASN A 58 6.21 5.95 -2.33
N ALA A 59 5.73 5.09 -3.23
CA ALA A 59 5.13 5.53 -4.50
C ALA A 59 3.86 6.37 -4.29
N LEU A 60 3.03 6.04 -3.29
CA LEU A 60 1.86 6.84 -2.92
C LEU A 60 2.26 8.20 -2.32
N SER A 61 3.29 8.24 -1.48
CA SER A 61 3.79 9.46 -0.86
C SER A 61 4.40 10.42 -1.89
N GLY A 62 5.29 9.92 -2.76
CA GLY A 62 6.02 10.72 -3.75
C GLY A 62 5.34 10.91 -5.11
N GLY A 63 4.23 10.19 -5.35
CA GLY A 63 3.55 10.18 -6.65
C GLY A 63 2.67 11.40 -6.91
N THR A 64 2.49 11.76 -8.18
CA THR A 64 1.45 12.72 -8.61
C THR A 64 0.06 12.12 -8.47
N ALA A 65 -0.98 12.96 -8.50
CA ALA A 65 -2.37 12.49 -8.46
C ALA A 65 -2.69 11.41 -9.52
N GLN A 66 -2.19 11.56 -10.75
CA GLN A 66 -2.39 10.56 -11.82
C GLN A 66 -1.66 9.24 -11.52
N GLN A 67 -0.50 9.32 -10.88
CA GLN A 67 0.26 8.14 -10.47
C GLN A 67 -0.46 7.42 -9.32
N LYS A 68 -1.01 8.15 -8.36
CA LYS A 68 -1.83 7.59 -7.27
C LYS A 68 -3.11 6.95 -7.79
N ASP A 69 -3.83 7.62 -8.70
CA ASP A 69 -4.99 7.07 -9.41
C ASP A 69 -4.62 5.73 -10.08
N PHE A 70 -3.48 5.68 -10.77
CA PHE A 70 -3.00 4.45 -11.38
C PHE A 70 -2.70 3.37 -10.34
N LEU A 71 -1.97 3.68 -9.28
CA LEU A 71 -1.64 2.71 -8.21
C LEU A 71 -2.90 2.12 -7.59
N ILE A 72 -3.89 2.95 -7.25
CA ILE A 72 -5.19 2.51 -6.73
C ILE A 72 -5.90 1.60 -7.74
N SER A 73 -5.88 1.95 -9.03
CA SER A 73 -6.48 1.13 -10.10
C SER A 73 -5.82 -0.25 -10.27
N GLN A 74 -4.60 -0.43 -9.77
CA GLN A 74 -3.91 -1.73 -9.74
C GLN A 74 -4.33 -2.63 -8.57
N GLY A 75 -5.31 -2.21 -7.76
CA GLY A 75 -5.86 -3.03 -6.68
C GLY A 75 -4.94 -3.13 -5.46
N ILE A 76 -4.23 -2.06 -5.12
CA ILE A 76 -3.31 -2.04 -3.96
C ILE A 76 -4.04 -2.05 -2.61
N VAL A 77 -5.34 -1.70 -2.57
CA VAL A 77 -6.12 -1.54 -1.33
C VAL A 77 -6.22 -2.86 -0.56
N ASP A 78 -6.64 -3.94 -1.21
CA ASP A 78 -6.75 -5.25 -0.57
C ASP A 78 -5.40 -5.76 -0.01
N PRO A 79 -4.30 -5.79 -0.78
CA PRO A 79 -2.99 -6.18 -0.25
C PRO A 79 -2.49 -5.32 0.91
N LEU A 80 -2.80 -4.01 0.92
CA LEU A 80 -2.48 -3.14 2.07
C LEU A 80 -3.29 -3.57 3.30
N SER A 81 -4.61 -3.79 3.15
CA SER A 81 -5.46 -4.30 4.22
C SER A 81 -4.98 -5.62 4.80
N GLN A 82 -4.58 -6.57 3.94
CA GLN A 82 -4.05 -7.85 4.40
C GLN A 82 -2.71 -7.72 5.16
N ILE A 83 -1.90 -6.68 4.89
CA ILE A 83 -0.68 -6.42 5.65
C ILE A 83 -1.00 -5.84 7.03
N MET A 84 -2.01 -4.98 7.15
CA MET A 84 -2.45 -4.45 8.45
C MET A 84 -2.87 -5.56 9.42
N LYS A 85 -3.51 -6.62 8.89
CA LYS A 85 -3.87 -7.82 9.66
C LYS A 85 -2.65 -8.58 10.22
N THR A 86 -1.46 -8.38 9.66
CA THR A 86 -0.25 -9.08 10.14
C THR A 86 0.28 -8.42 11.41
N ASN A 87 -0.06 -8.99 12.57
CA ASN A 87 0.48 -8.56 13.87
C ASN A 87 1.92 -9.07 14.10
N LEU A 88 2.78 -8.98 13.09
CA LEU A 88 4.16 -9.50 13.10
C LEU A 88 5.21 -8.39 13.22
N ASP A 89 4.89 -7.19 12.73
CA ASP A 89 5.81 -6.05 12.73
C ASP A 89 5.00 -4.75 12.82
N PRO A 90 4.89 -4.11 14.00
CA PRO A 90 4.10 -2.91 14.17
C PRO A 90 4.46 -1.80 13.18
N LYS A 91 5.74 -1.72 12.80
CA LYS A 91 6.22 -0.72 11.85
C LYS A 91 5.60 -0.92 10.46
N ILE A 92 5.44 -2.16 10.00
CA ILE A 92 4.83 -2.37 8.68
C ILE A 92 3.32 -2.15 8.71
N VAL A 93 2.66 -2.41 9.84
CA VAL A 93 1.24 -2.11 10.03
C VAL A 93 1.01 -0.60 9.93
N LEU A 94 1.84 0.20 10.62
CA LEU A 94 1.77 1.67 10.54
C LEU A 94 2.00 2.20 9.12
N VAL A 95 2.95 1.62 8.39
CA VAL A 95 3.22 1.98 6.97
C VAL A 95 2.03 1.63 6.08
N ALA A 96 1.38 0.49 6.33
CA ALA A 96 0.19 0.08 5.58
C ALA A 96 -1.01 0.99 5.90
N LEU A 97 -1.20 1.37 7.17
CA LEU A 97 -2.20 2.35 7.60
C LEU A 97 -1.97 3.72 6.94
N ASP A 98 -0.73 4.23 6.94
CA ASP A 98 -0.38 5.49 6.26
C ASP A 98 -0.68 5.44 4.76
N ALA A 99 -0.32 4.33 4.11
CA ALA A 99 -0.58 4.13 2.69
C ALA A 99 -2.08 4.12 2.40
N LEU A 100 -2.87 3.44 3.24
CA LEU A 100 -4.32 3.37 3.09
C LEU A 100 -4.99 4.73 3.35
N GLU A 101 -4.57 5.47 4.37
CA GLU A 101 -5.04 6.83 4.64
C GLU A 101 -4.78 7.74 3.42
N GLN A 102 -3.60 7.64 2.81
CA GLN A 102 -3.28 8.38 1.60
C GLN A 102 -4.19 8.01 0.42
N CYS A 103 -4.51 6.73 0.25
CA CYS A 103 -5.48 6.29 -0.75
C CYS A 103 -6.87 6.88 -0.48
N LEU A 104 -7.36 6.81 0.76
CA LEU A 104 -8.66 7.34 1.15
C LEU A 104 -8.75 8.85 0.96
N ARG A 105 -7.71 9.59 1.36
CA ARG A 105 -7.62 11.04 1.15
C ARG A 105 -7.64 11.38 -0.34
N HIS A 106 -6.85 10.67 -1.15
CA HIS A 106 -6.84 10.86 -2.60
C HIS A 106 -8.20 10.54 -3.22
N GLY A 107 -8.84 9.44 -2.82
CA GLY A 107 -10.18 9.09 -3.29
C GLY A 107 -11.24 10.14 -2.92
N LYS A 108 -11.13 10.76 -1.75
CA LYS A 108 -11.99 11.89 -1.33
C LYS A 108 -11.73 13.15 -2.15
N GLU A 109 -10.46 13.52 -2.37
CA GLU A 109 -10.08 14.68 -3.18
C GLU A 109 -10.55 14.56 -4.63
N TYR A 110 -10.60 13.34 -5.16
CA TYR A 110 -10.98 13.05 -6.54
C TYR A 110 -12.39 12.46 -6.70
N SER A 111 -13.22 12.51 -5.65
CA SER A 111 -14.58 11.96 -5.67
C SER A 111 -15.49 12.67 -6.68
N PHE A 112 -15.18 13.92 -7.05
CA PHE A 112 -15.89 14.65 -8.11
C PHE A 112 -15.86 13.94 -9.48
N LYS A 113 -14.86 13.08 -9.72
CA LYS A 113 -14.80 12.23 -10.92
C LYS A 113 -15.80 11.06 -10.88
N TYR A 114 -16.35 10.78 -9.70
CA TYR A 114 -17.16 9.61 -9.38
C TYR A 114 -18.42 9.99 -8.60
N ASN A 115 -19.16 11.01 -9.06
CA ASN A 115 -20.42 11.45 -8.47
C ASN A 115 -20.36 11.82 -6.97
N GLY A 116 -19.17 12.19 -6.46
CA GLY A 116 -18.95 12.49 -5.05
C GLY A 116 -18.64 11.26 -4.19
N GLU A 117 -18.57 10.06 -4.77
CA GLU A 117 -18.26 8.82 -4.08
C GLU A 117 -16.74 8.58 -4.00
N ASN A 118 -16.30 8.00 -2.87
CA ASN A 118 -14.92 7.61 -2.66
C ASN A 118 -14.74 6.13 -2.96
N LYS A 119 -14.35 5.80 -4.19
CA LYS A 119 -14.11 4.41 -4.61
C LYS A 119 -13.13 3.63 -3.74
N VAL A 120 -12.20 4.31 -3.08
CA VAL A 120 -11.26 3.64 -2.17
C VAL A 120 -11.99 3.15 -0.92
N SER A 121 -13.01 3.88 -0.45
CA SER A 121 -13.87 3.45 0.64
C SER A 121 -14.62 2.16 0.26
N ASP A 122 -15.18 2.12 -0.95
CA ASP A 122 -15.90 0.95 -1.45
C ASP A 122 -14.96 -0.27 -1.54
N PHE A 123 -13.76 -0.09 -2.11
CA PHE A 123 -12.76 -1.15 -2.16
C PHE A 123 -12.30 -1.62 -0.78
N LEU A 124 -12.25 -0.72 0.20
CA LEU A 124 -11.85 -1.04 1.57
C LEU A 124 -12.94 -1.86 2.28
N GLU A 125 -14.20 -1.55 2.04
CA GLU A 125 -15.34 -2.32 2.53
C GLU A 125 -15.39 -3.71 1.87
N GLU A 126 -15.26 -3.78 0.55
CA GLU A 126 -15.30 -5.04 -0.22
C GLU A 126 -14.20 -6.03 0.18
N CYS A 127 -13.01 -5.54 0.57
CA CYS A 127 -11.90 -6.39 1.00
C CYS A 127 -11.92 -6.74 2.50
N GLY A 128 -12.94 -6.29 3.25
CA GLY A 128 -13.03 -6.47 4.70
C GLY A 128 -11.99 -5.67 5.49
N GLY A 129 -11.43 -4.61 4.90
CA GLY A 129 -10.40 -3.80 5.55
C GLY A 129 -10.93 -2.95 6.70
N LEU A 130 -12.23 -2.62 6.70
CA LEU A 130 -12.87 -1.94 7.85
C LEU A 130 -12.84 -2.82 9.09
N ASP A 131 -13.19 -4.10 8.97
CA ASP A 131 -13.12 -5.07 10.09
C ASP A 131 -11.69 -5.18 10.64
N ILE A 132 -10.69 -5.16 9.75
CA ILE A 132 -9.27 -5.20 10.15
C ILE A 132 -8.89 -3.95 10.94
N ILE A 133 -9.36 -2.77 10.54
CA ILE A 133 -9.10 -1.51 11.26
C ILE A 133 -9.77 -1.56 12.64
N GLU A 134 -11.02 -2.04 12.74
CA GLU A 134 -11.69 -2.22 14.04
C GLU A 134 -10.97 -3.21 14.96
N GLU A 135 -10.42 -4.29 14.40
CA GLU A 135 -9.59 -5.24 15.16
C GLU A 135 -8.30 -4.58 15.71
N LEU A 136 -7.70 -3.65 14.96
CA LEU A 136 -6.49 -2.94 15.35
C LEU A 136 -6.69 -1.95 16.51
N GLN A 137 -7.93 -1.54 16.81
CA GLN A 137 -8.26 -0.76 18.02
C GLN A 137 -8.04 -1.55 19.32
N ARG A 138 -7.71 -2.84 19.22
CA ARG A 138 -7.34 -3.70 20.36
C ARG A 138 -5.85 -4.06 20.37
N HIS A 139 -5.04 -3.41 19.52
CA HIS A 139 -3.63 -3.72 19.39
C HIS A 139 -2.82 -3.18 20.57
N ASP A 140 -1.86 -3.97 21.08
CA ASP A 140 -1.00 -3.60 22.21
C ASP A 140 -0.03 -2.43 21.91
N ASN A 141 0.00 -1.94 20.67
CA ASN A 141 0.91 -0.89 20.24
C ASN A 141 0.13 0.42 20.23
N GLU A 142 0.54 1.36 21.07
CA GLU A 142 -0.14 2.63 21.29
C GLU A 142 -0.27 3.46 20.00
N GLU A 143 0.76 3.47 19.15
CA GLU A 143 0.74 4.23 17.88
C GLU A 143 -0.27 3.65 16.88
N ILE A 144 -0.41 2.32 16.84
CA ILE A 144 -1.44 1.65 16.01
C ILE A 144 -2.83 1.97 16.56
N TYR A 145 -3.01 1.84 17.88
CA TYR A 145 -4.26 2.16 18.56
C TYR A 145 -4.71 3.60 18.34
N GLU A 146 -3.80 4.59 18.44
CA GLU A 146 -4.13 6.00 18.24
C GLU A 146 -4.51 6.33 16.78
N LYS A 147 -4.04 5.52 15.82
CA LYS A 147 -4.25 5.75 14.38
C LYS A 147 -5.54 5.12 13.85
N THR A 148 -6.09 4.12 14.53
CA THR A 148 -7.30 3.35 14.12
C THR A 148 -8.50 3.68 14.98
#